data_AF-J9W4F6-F1
#
_entry.id   AF-J9W4F6-F1
#
_cell.length_a   1.000
_cell.length_b   1.000
_cell.length_c   1.000
_cell.angle_alpha   90.00
_cell.angle_beta   90.00
_cell.angle_gamma   90.00
#
_symmetry.space_group_name_H-M   'P 1'
#
loop_
_entity.id
_entity.type
_entity.pdbx_description
1 polymer ?
#
loop_
_entity_poly.entity_id
_entity_poly.type
_entity_poly.pdbx_seq_one_letter_code
_entity_poly.pdbx_strand_id
1 'polypeptide(L)'
;MNHYKHITIDERETIFLMRSHGNSLREIATNIQKSCSTVSRELNRNSDGSNYSPSKAQAKYQQRKGNCGRPSLLGQPQVFEVVREHFCEDLWSPEEIANRLAVEKHAVQISTTTIYRGIFKGLFDHLFKSGSPSAVRHLRHRGKSRHNKAYQEKRGKIPIPNKIHDRPREADNRLEIGHWEGDTVLGKSGRACVVTLVDRKSRYLLIGKASQRTAGAVTDTLSHLMKLWPGRSLTITPDRGKEFAKVQCFLKSLARPFTSRIPIPLGNGVPMRTPTVWFANTCPMGPILIQLRTSKSKPMPNN
;
A
#
# COMPACT_ATOMS: atom_id res chain seq x y z
N MET A 1 -2.60 -23.80 -37.56
CA MET A 1 -2.94 -24.98 -36.74
C MET A 1 -4.30 -24.76 -36.12
N ASN A 2 -5.31 -25.58 -36.46
CA ASN A 2 -6.64 -25.48 -35.87
C ASN A 2 -6.55 -25.98 -34.41
N HIS A 3 -6.98 -25.17 -33.43
CA HIS A 3 -6.90 -25.57 -32.02
C HIS A 3 -7.72 -26.84 -31.79
N TYR A 4 -7.14 -27.82 -31.07
CA TYR A 4 -7.83 -29.05 -30.72
C TYR A 4 -9.05 -28.74 -29.83
N LYS A 5 -10.26 -28.97 -30.36
CA LYS A 5 -11.52 -28.78 -29.63
C LYS A 5 -12.03 -30.12 -29.12
N HIS A 6 -12.13 -30.24 -27.79
CA HIS A 6 -12.76 -31.39 -27.13
C HIS A 6 -14.23 -31.52 -27.54
N ILE A 7 -14.77 -32.75 -27.47
CA ILE A 7 -16.18 -33.01 -27.76
C ILE A 7 -17.04 -32.39 -26.65
N THR A 8 -18.11 -31.67 -27.00
CA THR A 8 -19.05 -31.06 -26.04
C THR A 8 -20.11 -32.06 -25.58
N ILE A 9 -21.01 -31.67 -24.66
CA ILE A 9 -22.13 -32.53 -24.29
C ILE A 9 -23.14 -32.65 -25.44
N ASP A 10 -23.46 -31.53 -26.11
CA ASP A 10 -24.38 -31.50 -27.25
C ASP A 10 -23.88 -32.40 -28.39
N GLU A 11 -22.59 -32.31 -28.73
CA GLU A 11 -21.97 -33.17 -29.75
C GLU A 11 -22.06 -34.66 -29.35
N ARG A 12 -21.99 -35.00 -28.05
CA ARG A 12 -22.18 -36.39 -27.57
C ARG A 12 -23.63 -36.83 -27.68
N GLU A 13 -24.60 -35.97 -27.42
CA GLU A 13 -26.02 -36.26 -27.60
C GLU A 13 -26.35 -36.49 -29.08
N THR A 14 -25.77 -35.69 -29.98
CA THR A 14 -25.88 -35.90 -31.42
C THR A 14 -25.30 -37.24 -31.86
N ILE A 15 -24.11 -37.60 -31.35
CA ILE A 15 -23.50 -38.92 -31.60
C ILE A 15 -24.44 -40.05 -31.15
N PHE A 16 -25.08 -39.92 -29.98
CA PHE A 16 -26.01 -40.91 -29.47
C PHE A 16 -27.26 -41.07 -30.35
N LEU A 17 -27.93 -39.95 -30.68
CA LEU A 17 -29.12 -39.96 -31.52
C LEU A 17 -28.83 -40.51 -32.92
N MET A 18 -27.78 -40.04 -33.60
CA MET A 18 -27.47 -40.53 -34.94
C MET A 18 -27.05 -42.00 -34.93
N ARG A 19 -26.42 -42.47 -33.84
CA ARG A 19 -26.08 -43.89 -33.72
C ARG A 19 -27.32 -44.77 -33.53
N SER A 20 -28.35 -44.29 -32.83
CA SER A 20 -29.63 -45.03 -32.70
C SER A 20 -30.42 -45.10 -34.00
N HIS A 21 -30.24 -44.12 -34.90
CA HIS A 21 -30.82 -44.12 -36.25
C HIS A 21 -30.03 -44.94 -37.28
N GLY A 22 -28.91 -45.57 -36.88
CA GLY A 22 -28.13 -46.43 -37.76
C GLY A 22 -27.15 -45.69 -38.69
N ASN A 23 -26.93 -44.38 -38.50
CA ASN A 23 -26.04 -43.59 -39.34
C ASN A 23 -24.58 -44.09 -39.28
N SER A 24 -23.88 -43.90 -40.40
CA SER A 24 -22.46 -44.22 -40.50
C SER A 24 -21.59 -43.26 -39.69
N LEU A 25 -20.41 -43.71 -39.23
CA LEU A 25 -19.46 -42.85 -38.50
C LEU A 25 -19.05 -41.60 -39.30
N ARG A 26 -19.05 -41.69 -40.64
CA ARG A 26 -18.72 -40.57 -41.52
C ARG A 26 -19.81 -39.50 -41.50
N GLU A 27 -21.08 -39.89 -41.58
CA GLU A 27 -22.21 -38.96 -41.48
C GLU A 27 -22.23 -38.24 -40.13
N ILE A 28 -22.04 -38.99 -39.03
CA ILE A 28 -21.99 -38.42 -37.68
C ILE A 28 -20.87 -37.37 -37.62
N ALA A 29 -19.68 -37.71 -38.11
CA ALA A 29 -18.52 -36.81 -38.10
C ALA A 29 -18.75 -35.54 -38.92
N THR A 30 -19.38 -35.65 -40.09
CA THR A 30 -19.76 -34.50 -40.92
C THR A 30 -20.77 -33.60 -40.20
N ASN A 31 -21.76 -34.18 -39.52
CA ASN A 31 -22.79 -33.44 -38.79
C ASN A 31 -22.19 -32.60 -37.64
N ILE A 32 -21.33 -33.21 -36.81
CA ILE A 32 -20.66 -32.50 -35.69
C ILE A 32 -19.41 -31.72 -36.11
N GLN A 33 -19.09 -31.68 -37.41
CA GLN A 33 -17.89 -31.04 -37.97
C GLN A 33 -16.57 -31.50 -37.32
N LYS A 34 -16.42 -32.81 -37.10
CA LYS A 34 -15.18 -33.44 -36.59
C LYS A 34 -14.67 -34.51 -37.56
N SER A 35 -13.47 -35.03 -37.30
CA SER A 35 -12.96 -36.17 -38.05
C SER A 35 -13.68 -37.47 -37.67
N CYS A 36 -13.84 -38.39 -38.62
CA CYS A 36 -14.37 -39.73 -38.36
C CYS A 36 -13.58 -40.47 -37.25
N SER A 37 -12.25 -40.29 -37.23
CA SER A 37 -11.40 -40.84 -36.18
C SER A 37 -11.71 -40.28 -34.79
N THR A 38 -12.17 -39.03 -34.67
CA THR A 38 -12.58 -38.42 -33.40
C THR A 38 -13.82 -39.12 -32.85
N VAL A 39 -14.83 -39.33 -33.69
CA VAL A 39 -16.08 -40.04 -33.32
C VAL A 39 -15.78 -41.50 -32.96
N SER A 40 -14.98 -42.19 -33.76
CA SER A 40 -14.57 -43.57 -33.49
C SER A 40 -13.85 -43.70 -32.14
N ARG A 41 -12.90 -42.81 -31.83
CA ARG A 41 -12.20 -42.83 -30.53
C ARG A 41 -13.12 -42.52 -29.35
N GLU A 42 -14.09 -41.63 -29.52
CA GLU A 42 -15.07 -41.31 -28.48
C GLU A 42 -15.90 -42.54 -28.12
N LEU A 43 -16.49 -43.19 -29.13
CA LEU A 43 -17.27 -44.41 -28.96
C LEU A 43 -16.43 -45.53 -28.36
N ASN A 44 -15.24 -45.79 -28.90
CA ASN A 44 -14.38 -46.88 -28.40
C ASN A 44 -13.94 -46.69 -26.93
N ARG A 45 -13.79 -45.43 -26.47
CA ARG A 45 -13.32 -45.14 -25.10
C ARG A 45 -14.42 -45.05 -24.06
N ASN A 46 -15.66 -44.80 -24.50
CA ASN A 46 -16.76 -44.43 -23.61
C ASN A 46 -17.99 -45.33 -23.72
N SER A 47 -18.10 -46.16 -24.76
CA SER A 47 -19.15 -47.17 -24.91
C SER A 47 -18.83 -48.46 -24.16
N ASP A 48 -19.85 -49.11 -23.61
CA ASP A 48 -19.74 -50.41 -22.96
C ASP A 48 -20.25 -51.50 -23.93
N GLY A 49 -19.51 -51.71 -25.03
CA GLY A 49 -19.87 -52.64 -26.11
C GLY A 49 -20.91 -52.09 -27.08
N SER A 50 -22.20 -52.26 -26.78
CA SER A 50 -23.33 -51.78 -27.60
C SER A 50 -23.97 -50.50 -27.07
N ASN A 51 -23.77 -50.18 -25.80
CA ASN A 51 -24.48 -49.09 -25.14
C ASN A 51 -23.58 -47.86 -25.00
N TYR A 52 -23.98 -46.75 -25.62
CA TYR A 52 -23.31 -45.45 -25.52
C TYR A 52 -24.23 -44.48 -24.78
N SER A 53 -23.72 -43.76 -23.78
CA SER A 53 -24.50 -42.80 -23.02
C SER A 53 -23.75 -41.45 -22.95
N PRO A 54 -24.32 -40.36 -23.48
CA PRO A 54 -23.69 -39.03 -23.48
C PRO A 54 -23.29 -38.54 -22.08
N SER A 55 -24.17 -38.72 -21.10
CA SER A 55 -23.95 -38.29 -19.71
C SER A 55 -22.80 -39.06 -19.06
N LYS A 56 -22.75 -40.39 -19.23
CA LYS A 56 -21.64 -41.22 -18.74
C LYS A 56 -20.32 -40.88 -19.43
N ALA A 57 -20.34 -40.66 -20.75
CA ALA A 57 -19.16 -40.28 -21.52
C ALA A 57 -18.61 -38.90 -21.07
N GLN A 58 -19.50 -37.93 -20.81
CA GLN A 58 -19.13 -36.63 -20.28
C GLN A 58 -18.55 -36.72 -18.86
N ALA A 59 -19.15 -37.53 -17.97
CA ALA A 59 -18.61 -37.77 -16.63
C ALA A 59 -17.22 -38.43 -16.68
N LYS A 60 -17.04 -39.47 -17.50
CA LYS A 60 -15.73 -40.11 -17.76
C LYS A 60 -14.71 -39.08 -18.28
N TYR A 61 -15.11 -38.18 -19.18
CA TYR A 61 -14.24 -37.10 -19.69
C TYR A 61 -13.84 -36.12 -18.58
N GLN A 62 -14.79 -35.64 -17.77
CA GLN A 62 -14.52 -34.72 -16.66
C GLN A 62 -13.57 -35.32 -15.62
N GLN A 63 -13.78 -36.60 -15.26
CA GLN A 63 -12.89 -37.33 -14.35
C GLN A 63 -11.46 -37.41 -14.92
N ARG A 64 -11.30 -37.87 -16.16
CA ARG A 64 -9.99 -37.94 -16.82
C ARG A 64 -9.34 -36.56 -16.94
N LYS A 65 -10.13 -35.52 -17.25
CA LYS A 65 -9.64 -34.14 -17.37
C LYS A 65 -9.19 -33.58 -16.02
N GLY A 66 -9.87 -33.93 -14.92
CA GLY A 66 -9.46 -33.59 -13.56
C GLY A 66 -8.12 -34.23 -13.16
N ASN A 67 -7.84 -35.42 -13.69
CA ASN A 67 -6.58 -36.13 -13.48
C ASN A 67 -5.45 -35.69 -14.43
N CYS A 68 -5.75 -34.80 -15.39
CA CYS A 68 -4.76 -34.29 -16.33
C CYS A 68 -3.95 -33.13 -15.70
N GLY A 69 -2.66 -33.10 -16.03
CA GLY A 69 -1.76 -32.02 -15.62
C GLY A 69 -0.97 -32.34 -14.37
N ARG A 70 -0.05 -31.45 -14.02
CA ARG A 70 0.80 -31.60 -12.84
C ARG A 70 -0.02 -31.24 -11.58
N PRO A 71 -0.05 -32.10 -10.55
CA PRO A 71 -0.70 -31.76 -9.28
C PRO A 71 -0.04 -30.52 -8.67
N SER A 72 -0.86 -29.69 -8.01
CA SER A 72 -0.37 -28.49 -7.35
C SER A 72 0.62 -28.86 -6.24
N LEU A 73 1.78 -28.20 -6.18
CA LEU A 73 2.72 -28.36 -5.07
C LEU A 73 2.07 -28.00 -3.73
N LEU A 74 1.23 -26.96 -3.70
CA LEU A 74 0.45 -26.56 -2.53
C LEU A 74 -0.67 -27.55 -2.17
N GLY A 75 -0.90 -28.59 -2.97
CA GLY A 75 -1.77 -29.70 -2.59
C GLY A 75 -1.09 -30.72 -1.68
N GLN A 76 0.24 -30.67 -1.57
CA GLN A 76 0.99 -31.53 -0.65
C GLN A 76 0.95 -30.91 0.76
N PRO A 77 0.51 -31.66 1.80
CA PRO A 77 0.34 -31.11 3.14
C PRO A 77 1.62 -30.48 3.72
N GLN A 78 2.78 -31.14 3.52
CA GLN A 78 4.07 -30.64 3.99
C GLN A 78 4.45 -29.28 3.37
N VAL A 79 4.21 -29.12 2.07
CA VAL A 79 4.51 -27.87 1.36
C VAL A 79 3.54 -26.77 1.76
N PHE A 80 2.25 -27.11 1.89
CA PHE A 80 1.22 -26.17 2.32
C PHE A 80 1.52 -25.63 3.71
N GLU A 81 1.91 -26.49 4.64
CA GLU A 81 2.15 -26.13 6.03
C GLU A 81 3.34 -25.18 6.19
N VAL A 82 4.45 -25.44 5.52
CA VAL A 82 5.62 -24.55 5.53
C VAL A 82 5.26 -23.17 4.96
N VAL A 83 4.49 -23.13 3.86
CA VAL A 83 4.06 -21.85 3.28
C VAL A 83 3.05 -21.15 4.20
N ARG A 84 2.15 -21.89 4.84
CA ARG A 84 1.17 -21.38 5.81
C ARG A 84 1.87 -20.69 6.97
N GLU A 85 2.83 -21.36 7.60
CA GLU A 85 3.59 -20.88 8.76
C GLU A 85 4.27 -19.54 8.42
N HIS A 86 5.14 -19.51 7.41
CA HIS A 86 5.86 -18.29 7.05
C HIS A 86 4.93 -17.16 6.55
N PHE A 87 3.83 -17.49 5.89
CA PHE A 87 2.90 -16.49 5.38
C PHE A 87 2.02 -15.88 6.49
N CYS A 88 1.51 -16.70 7.40
CA CYS A 88 0.54 -16.28 8.41
C CYS A 88 1.20 -15.85 9.73
N GLU A 89 2.28 -16.50 10.14
CA GLU A 89 2.92 -16.32 11.45
C GLU A 89 4.08 -15.34 11.32
N ASP A 90 4.99 -15.57 10.36
CA ASP A 90 6.14 -14.69 10.13
C ASP A 90 5.83 -13.46 9.27
N LEU A 91 4.66 -13.43 8.61
CA LEU A 91 4.21 -12.35 7.72
C LEU A 91 5.18 -12.09 6.55
N TRP A 92 5.84 -13.13 6.05
CA TRP A 92 6.73 -13.04 4.91
C TRP A 92 5.97 -12.88 3.60
N SER A 93 6.54 -12.12 2.67
CA SER A 93 6.02 -12.06 1.31
C SER A 93 6.29 -13.38 0.56
N PRO A 94 5.48 -13.72 -0.46
CA PRO A 94 5.73 -14.90 -1.29
C PRO A 94 7.14 -14.98 -1.88
N GLU A 95 7.77 -13.82 -2.14
CA GLU A 95 9.14 -13.71 -2.65
C GLU A 95 10.15 -14.05 -1.57
N GLU A 96 9.98 -13.54 -0.35
CA GLU A 96 10.82 -13.90 0.80
C GLU A 96 10.71 -15.39 1.10
N ILE A 97 9.51 -15.96 1.12
CA ILE A 97 9.31 -17.40 1.36
C ILE A 97 10.07 -18.23 0.32
N ALA A 98 9.80 -18.00 -0.97
CA ALA A 98 10.43 -18.79 -2.04
C ALA A 98 11.96 -18.67 -2.03
N ASN A 99 12.49 -17.44 -1.88
CA ASN A 99 13.92 -17.19 -1.91
C ASN A 99 14.62 -17.70 -0.63
N ARG A 100 14.01 -17.54 0.54
CA ARG A 100 14.59 -18.01 1.81
C ARG A 100 14.71 -19.53 1.82
N LEU A 101 13.63 -20.23 1.46
CA LEU A 101 13.63 -21.70 1.37
C LEU A 101 14.70 -22.21 0.40
N ALA A 102 14.93 -21.50 -0.71
CA ALA A 102 15.98 -21.84 -1.67
C ALA A 102 17.40 -21.64 -1.09
N VAL A 103 17.65 -20.49 -0.43
CA VAL A 103 18.96 -20.18 0.17
C VAL A 103 19.33 -21.16 1.28
N GLU A 104 18.37 -21.51 2.13
CA GLU A 104 18.57 -22.44 3.25
C GLU A 104 18.58 -23.91 2.83
N LYS A 105 18.38 -24.19 1.52
CA LYS A 105 18.26 -25.54 0.98
C LYS A 105 17.22 -26.37 1.73
N HIS A 106 16.11 -25.72 2.10
CA HIS A 106 15.02 -26.37 2.78
C HIS A 106 14.46 -27.52 1.94
N ALA A 107 13.99 -28.60 2.59
CA ALA A 107 13.46 -29.78 1.90
C ALA A 107 12.27 -29.45 0.99
N VAL A 108 11.49 -28.43 1.37
CA VAL A 108 10.42 -27.85 0.56
C VAL A 108 10.97 -26.74 -0.32
N GLN A 109 10.79 -26.90 -1.63
CA GLN A 109 11.11 -25.87 -2.63
C GLN A 109 9.84 -25.49 -3.42
N ILE A 110 9.54 -24.19 -3.47
CA ILE A 110 8.34 -23.69 -4.14
C ILE A 110 8.60 -22.34 -4.81
N SER A 111 8.06 -22.16 -6.02
CA SER A 111 8.18 -20.88 -6.73
C SER A 111 7.22 -19.83 -6.17
N THR A 112 7.63 -18.57 -6.18
CA THR A 112 6.82 -17.40 -5.85
C THR A 112 5.47 -17.40 -6.60
N THR A 113 5.49 -17.73 -7.89
CA THR A 113 4.30 -17.79 -8.74
C THR A 113 3.29 -18.83 -8.25
N THR A 114 3.75 -19.97 -7.73
CA THR A 114 2.88 -21.00 -7.17
C THR A 114 2.19 -20.51 -5.90
N ILE A 115 2.94 -19.84 -5.01
CA ILE A 115 2.40 -19.24 -3.78
C ILE A 115 1.32 -18.20 -4.14
N TYR A 116 1.61 -17.25 -5.04
CA TYR A 116 0.64 -16.26 -5.50
C TYR A 116 -0.63 -16.90 -6.09
N ARG A 117 -0.47 -17.93 -6.95
CA ARG A 117 -1.63 -18.66 -7.50
C ARG A 117 -2.47 -19.30 -6.41
N GLY A 118 -1.86 -19.82 -5.35
CA GLY A 118 -2.58 -20.37 -4.20
C GLY A 118 -3.37 -19.32 -3.43
N ILE A 119 -2.73 -18.19 -3.15
CA ILE A 119 -3.37 -17.03 -2.48
C ILE A 119 -4.56 -16.53 -3.30
N PHE A 120 -4.42 -16.33 -4.60
CA PHE A 120 -5.52 -15.84 -5.45
C PHE A 120 -6.64 -16.86 -5.68
N LYS A 121 -6.36 -18.16 -5.50
CA LYS A 121 -7.38 -19.22 -5.49
C LYS A 121 -8.10 -19.35 -4.15
N GLY A 122 -7.71 -18.55 -3.14
CA GLY A 122 -8.30 -18.61 -1.81
C GLY A 122 -7.88 -19.82 -0.98
N LEU A 123 -6.78 -20.50 -1.33
CA LEU A 123 -6.31 -21.69 -0.60
C LEU A 123 -6.03 -21.39 0.88
N PHE A 124 -5.66 -20.16 1.19
CA PHE A 124 -5.32 -19.71 2.54
C PHE A 124 -6.47 -18.94 3.22
N ASP A 125 -7.59 -18.69 2.53
CA ASP A 125 -8.65 -17.81 3.05
C ASP A 125 -9.34 -18.38 4.29
N HIS A 126 -9.45 -19.71 4.38
CA HIS A 126 -10.03 -20.42 5.53
C HIS A 126 -9.22 -20.26 6.83
N LEU A 127 -7.96 -19.81 6.75
CA LEU A 127 -7.10 -19.57 7.90
C LEU A 127 -7.44 -18.26 8.61
N PHE A 128 -8.22 -17.40 7.96
CA PHE A 128 -8.63 -16.11 8.49
C PHE A 128 -10.10 -16.18 8.94
N LYS A 129 -10.44 -15.50 10.04
CA LYS A 129 -11.79 -15.51 10.61
C LYS A 129 -12.85 -15.11 9.58
N SER A 130 -14.06 -15.66 9.67
CA SER A 130 -15.19 -15.27 8.82
C SER A 130 -15.47 -13.76 8.97
N GLY A 131 -15.37 -13.00 7.88
CA GLY A 131 -15.42 -11.53 7.88
C GLY A 131 -14.05 -10.83 7.87
N SER A 132 -12.97 -11.57 8.06
CA SER A 132 -11.60 -11.08 7.91
C SER A 132 -11.24 -10.92 6.43
N PRO A 133 -10.30 -10.02 6.10
CA PRO A 133 -9.80 -9.91 4.75
C PRO A 133 -9.20 -11.22 4.21
N SER A 134 -9.45 -11.54 2.94
CA SER A 134 -8.81 -12.67 2.26
C SER A 134 -7.29 -12.64 2.40
N ALA A 135 -6.63 -13.79 2.17
CA ALA A 135 -5.17 -13.93 2.21
C ALA A 135 -4.46 -12.83 1.40
N VAL A 136 -5.08 -12.38 0.29
CA VAL A 136 -4.60 -11.27 -0.54
C VAL A 136 -4.36 -9.97 0.24
N ARG A 137 -5.17 -9.65 1.26
CA ARG A 137 -5.01 -8.42 2.05
C ARG A 137 -3.89 -8.51 3.09
N HIS A 138 -3.39 -9.72 3.35
CA HIS A 138 -2.23 -9.96 4.21
C HIS A 138 -0.91 -9.86 3.44
N LEU A 139 -0.95 -9.76 2.11
CA LEU A 139 0.22 -9.39 1.32
C LEU A 139 0.68 -7.97 1.65
N ARG A 140 2.01 -7.77 1.75
CA ARG A 140 2.65 -6.44 1.91
C ARG A 140 2.13 -5.43 0.90
N HIS A 141 2.01 -5.86 -0.35
CA HIS A 141 1.33 -5.14 -1.40
C HIS A 141 -0.03 -5.78 -1.65
N ARG A 142 -1.08 -5.17 -1.08
CA ARG A 142 -2.49 -5.60 -1.17
C ARG A 142 -3.09 -5.49 -2.59
N GLY A 143 -2.23 -5.39 -3.62
CA GLY A 143 -2.57 -4.94 -4.96
C GLY A 143 -2.94 -3.46 -4.99
N LYS A 144 -3.18 -2.95 -6.21
CA LYS A 144 -3.81 -1.64 -6.38
C LYS A 144 -5.27 -1.76 -5.99
N SER A 145 -5.73 -0.92 -5.06
CA SER A 145 -7.17 -0.71 -4.85
C SER A 145 -7.77 -0.32 -6.20
N ARG A 146 -8.60 -1.20 -6.77
CA ARG A 146 -9.27 -0.92 -8.03
C ARG A 146 -10.31 0.16 -7.77
N HIS A 147 -10.02 1.37 -8.21
CA HIS A 147 -11.02 2.41 -8.33
C HIS A 147 -11.96 2.04 -9.49
N ASN A 148 -13.28 2.14 -9.26
CA ASN A 148 -14.25 1.98 -10.35
C ASN A 148 -14.05 3.12 -11.37
N LYS A 149 -14.48 2.91 -12.63
CA LYS A 149 -14.36 3.93 -13.69
C LYS A 149 -15.03 5.27 -13.32
N ALA A 150 -15.98 5.25 -12.40
CA ALA A 150 -16.67 6.44 -11.89
C ALA A 150 -15.93 7.17 -10.76
N TYR A 151 -14.79 6.64 -10.27
CA TYR A 151 -14.03 7.27 -9.21
C TYR A 151 -13.35 8.55 -9.71
N GLN A 152 -13.80 9.69 -9.20
CA GLN A 152 -13.13 10.96 -9.37
C GLN A 152 -12.25 11.26 -8.15
N GLU A 153 -10.97 11.54 -8.39
CA GLU A 153 -10.02 11.86 -7.33
C GLU A 153 -10.27 13.26 -6.76
N LYS A 154 -11.01 13.32 -5.64
CA LYS A 154 -11.36 14.57 -4.95
C LYS A 154 -10.22 15.19 -4.13
N ARG A 155 -9.05 14.54 -4.10
CA ARG A 155 -7.93 14.94 -3.25
C ARG A 155 -7.23 16.22 -3.74
N GLY A 156 -7.47 16.67 -4.97
CA GLY A 156 -6.83 17.85 -5.54
C GLY A 156 -5.34 17.63 -5.83
N LYS A 157 -4.80 18.36 -6.83
CA LYS A 157 -3.36 18.34 -7.14
C LYS A 157 -2.63 19.30 -6.20
N ILE A 158 -1.49 18.87 -5.67
CA ILE A 158 -0.67 19.69 -4.76
C ILE A 158 0.01 20.80 -5.58
N PRO A 159 -0.34 22.08 -5.38
CA PRO A 159 0.26 23.18 -6.13
C PRO A 159 1.51 23.66 -5.40
N ILE A 160 2.56 22.83 -5.38
CA ILE A 160 3.88 23.25 -4.89
C ILE A 160 4.81 23.31 -6.10
N PRO A 161 5.15 24.51 -6.60
CA PRO A 161 5.94 24.65 -7.81
C PRO A 161 7.42 24.31 -7.61
N ASN A 162 7.95 24.54 -6.41
CA ASN A 162 9.39 24.39 -6.18
C ASN A 162 9.71 22.91 -5.89
N LYS A 163 10.43 22.28 -6.81
CA LYS A 163 11.03 20.96 -6.61
C LYS A 163 12.23 21.08 -5.68
N ILE A 164 12.60 19.97 -5.04
CA ILE A 164 13.86 19.90 -4.28
C ILE A 164 15.05 20.24 -5.19
N HIS A 165 14.99 19.87 -6.46
CA HIS A 165 16.01 20.20 -7.47
C HIS A 165 16.07 21.69 -7.85
N ASP A 166 15.06 22.48 -7.49
CA ASP A 166 15.03 23.92 -7.75
C ASP A 166 15.67 24.71 -6.59
N ARG A 167 16.28 24.02 -5.61
CA ARG A 167 17.01 24.66 -4.52
C ARG A 167 18.27 25.35 -5.05
N PRO A 168 18.62 26.54 -4.53
CA PRO A 168 19.90 27.16 -4.82
C PRO A 168 21.04 26.31 -4.25
N ARG A 169 22.20 26.33 -4.89
CA ARG A 169 23.36 25.51 -4.52
C ARG A 169 23.84 25.81 -3.10
N GLU A 170 23.68 27.05 -2.68
CA GLU A 170 23.99 27.57 -1.35
C GLU A 170 23.16 26.88 -0.25
N ALA A 171 21.89 26.57 -0.54
CA ALA A 171 21.01 25.82 0.38
C ALA A 171 21.35 24.32 0.43
N ASP A 172 21.69 23.72 -0.72
CA ASP A 172 22.06 22.31 -0.78
C ASP A 172 23.40 22.03 -0.10
N ASN A 173 24.39 22.87 -0.37
CA ASN A 173 25.74 22.79 0.21
C ASN A 173 25.84 23.43 1.60
N ARG A 174 24.74 23.99 2.14
CA ARG A 174 24.65 24.57 3.49
C ARG A 174 25.66 25.72 3.71
N LEU A 175 25.85 26.56 2.70
CA LEU A 175 26.91 27.57 2.66
C LEU A 175 26.52 28.88 3.37
N GLU A 176 25.23 29.22 3.45
CA GLU A 176 24.74 30.43 4.12
C GLU A 176 23.52 30.20 5.03
N ILE A 177 23.29 31.14 5.95
CA ILE A 177 22.15 31.16 6.87
C ILE A 177 20.97 31.82 6.18
N GLY A 178 19.76 31.33 6.43
CA GLY A 178 18.51 31.89 5.91
C GLY A 178 17.81 30.96 4.90
N HIS A 179 18.29 29.73 4.76
CA HIS A 179 17.66 28.69 3.94
C HIS A 179 16.92 27.71 4.85
N TRP A 180 15.60 27.84 4.89
CA TRP A 180 14.75 27.10 5.81
C TRP A 180 14.17 25.84 5.18
N GLU A 181 14.17 24.75 5.93
CA GLU A 181 13.45 23.52 5.64
C GLU A 181 12.21 23.45 6.52
N GLY A 182 11.04 23.37 5.89
CA GLY A 182 9.75 23.35 6.58
C GLY A 182 9.19 21.93 6.68
N ASP A 183 8.75 21.53 7.87
CA ASP A 183 8.12 20.22 8.09
C ASP A 183 6.92 20.33 9.05
N THR A 184 6.06 19.32 9.07
CA THR A 184 5.02 19.18 10.08
C THR A 184 5.07 17.84 10.80
N VAL A 185 5.04 17.90 12.13
CA VAL A 185 4.96 16.73 13.00
C VAL A 185 3.53 16.58 13.49
N LEU A 186 2.95 15.40 13.24
CA LEU A 186 1.59 15.07 13.67
C LEU A 186 1.62 14.37 15.03
N GLY A 187 0.73 14.79 15.92
CA GLY A 187 0.44 14.06 17.15
C GLY A 187 -0.37 12.79 16.87
N LYS A 188 -0.29 11.82 17.80
CA LYS A 188 -1.02 10.53 17.72
C LYS A 188 -2.53 10.72 17.62
N SER A 189 -3.08 11.76 18.26
CA SER A 189 -4.50 12.07 18.29
C SER A 189 -4.72 13.57 18.14
N GLY A 190 -5.77 13.94 17.40
CA GLY A 190 -6.21 15.33 17.23
C GLY A 190 -5.91 15.90 15.83
N ARG A 191 -6.33 17.15 15.63
CA ARG A 191 -6.18 17.86 14.35
C ARG A 191 -4.95 18.76 14.30
N ALA A 192 -4.38 19.08 15.46
CA ALA A 192 -3.22 19.96 15.59
C ALA A 192 -1.95 19.32 15.04
N CYS A 193 -1.04 20.17 14.56
CA CYS A 193 0.28 19.76 14.13
C CYS A 193 1.33 20.74 14.63
N VAL A 194 2.56 20.28 14.79
CA VAL A 194 3.71 21.12 15.10
C VAL A 194 4.39 21.45 13.78
N VAL A 195 4.61 22.74 13.54
CA VAL A 195 5.30 23.24 12.36
C VAL A 195 6.73 23.55 12.76
N THR A 196 7.69 23.02 11.99
CA THR A 196 9.11 23.26 12.20
C THR A 196 9.70 24.00 11.00
N LEU A 197 10.66 24.87 11.27
CA LEU A 197 11.49 25.57 10.30
C LEU A 197 12.93 25.44 10.75
N VAL A 198 13.73 24.69 10.00
CA VAL A 198 15.14 24.43 10.33
C VAL A 198 16.03 25.10 9.32
N ASP A 199 16.93 25.98 9.77
CA ASP A 199 17.96 26.54 8.90
C ASP A 199 18.97 25.46 8.49
N ARG A 200 19.25 25.34 7.19
CA ARG A 200 20.07 24.25 6.66
C ARG A 200 21.55 24.33 7.04
N LYS A 201 22.09 25.53 7.28
CA LYS A 201 23.50 25.72 7.67
C LYS A 201 23.69 25.58 9.18
N SER A 202 23.03 26.43 9.95
CA SER A 202 23.19 26.53 11.40
C SER A 202 22.45 25.44 12.17
N ARG A 203 21.46 24.80 11.54
CA ARG A 203 20.50 23.88 12.21
C ARG A 203 19.66 24.55 13.28
N TYR A 204 19.59 25.89 13.26
CA TYR A 204 18.70 26.63 14.13
C TYR A 204 17.24 26.28 13.83
N LEU A 205 16.50 25.90 14.88
CA LEU A 205 15.12 25.43 14.80
C LEU A 205 14.16 26.51 15.31
N LEU A 206 13.20 26.86 14.47
CA LEU A 206 11.98 27.56 14.87
C LEU A 206 10.83 26.56 14.88
N ILE A 207 10.03 26.57 15.95
CA ILE A 207 8.96 25.59 16.15
C ILE A 207 7.72 26.25 16.71
N GLY A 208 6.55 25.89 16.18
CA GLY A 208 5.27 26.46 16.58
C GLY A 208 4.14 25.45 16.44
N LYS A 209 3.09 25.60 17.26
CA LYS A 209 1.92 24.72 17.22
C LYS A 209 0.82 25.33 16.35
N ALA A 210 0.43 24.62 15.29
CA ALA A 210 -0.76 24.94 14.51
C ALA A 210 -1.97 24.18 15.07
N SER A 211 -3.11 24.87 15.19
CA SER A 211 -4.35 24.29 15.71
C SER A 211 -4.92 23.17 14.84
N GLN A 212 -4.65 23.21 13.53
CA GLN A 212 -5.07 22.21 12.55
C GLN A 212 -4.01 22.00 11.45
N ARG A 213 -3.91 20.78 10.88
CA ARG A 213 -3.10 20.49 9.67
C ARG A 213 -3.77 20.98 8.39
N THR A 214 -4.12 22.26 8.33
CA THR A 214 -4.69 22.92 7.15
C THR A 214 -3.73 23.96 6.61
N ALA A 215 -3.80 24.23 5.30
CA ALA A 215 -2.88 25.17 4.66
C ALA A 215 -2.95 26.58 5.24
N GLY A 216 -4.10 27.01 5.76
CA GLY A 216 -4.24 28.30 6.45
C GLY A 216 -3.48 28.31 7.78
N ALA A 217 -3.85 27.42 8.70
CA ALA A 217 -3.27 27.38 10.04
C ALA A 217 -1.74 27.16 10.05
N VAL A 218 -1.23 26.34 9.12
CA VAL A 218 0.22 26.14 8.96
C VAL A 218 0.89 27.41 8.43
N THR A 219 0.32 28.09 7.43
CA THR A 219 0.88 29.35 6.91
C THR A 219 0.87 30.47 7.94
N ASP A 220 -0.17 30.56 8.77
CA ASP A 220 -0.24 31.54 9.87
C ASP A 220 0.83 31.29 10.92
N THR A 221 1.05 30.02 11.27
CA THR A 221 2.11 29.60 12.20
C THR A 221 3.50 29.90 11.62
N LEU A 222 3.74 29.57 10.36
CA LEU A 222 4.98 29.91 9.65
C LEU A 222 5.23 31.42 9.64
N SER A 223 4.18 32.21 9.40
CA SER A 223 4.24 33.68 9.42
C SER A 223 4.65 34.22 10.78
N HIS A 224 4.12 33.63 11.85
CA HIS A 224 4.49 34.00 13.22
C HIS A 224 5.96 33.64 13.52
N LEU A 225 6.39 32.42 13.18
CA LEU A 225 7.76 31.96 13.41
C LEU A 225 8.79 32.81 12.65
N MET A 226 8.52 33.16 11.39
CA MET A 226 9.42 34.01 10.60
C MET A 226 9.55 35.43 11.14
N LYS A 227 8.56 35.95 11.89
CA LYS A 227 8.70 37.25 12.58
C LYS A 227 9.64 37.20 13.78
N LEU A 228 9.83 36.02 14.39
CA LEU A 228 10.76 35.83 15.50
C LEU A 228 12.21 35.77 15.02
N TRP A 229 12.43 35.53 13.72
CA TRP A 229 13.76 35.49 13.13
C TRP A 229 14.26 36.91 12.85
N PRO A 230 15.34 37.37 13.50
CA PRO A 230 15.87 38.72 13.29
C PRO A 230 16.72 38.85 12.01
N GLY A 231 17.10 37.73 11.39
CA GLY A 231 17.94 37.70 10.21
C GLY A 231 17.15 37.76 8.89
N ARG A 232 17.88 37.73 7.78
CA ARG A 232 17.27 37.62 6.46
C ARG A 232 16.83 36.18 6.20
N SER A 233 15.63 36.00 5.66
CA SER A 233 15.19 34.73 5.08
C SER A 233 15.38 34.77 3.56
N LEU A 234 16.10 33.78 3.03
CA LEU A 234 16.46 33.67 1.62
C LEU A 234 15.52 32.73 0.89
N THR A 235 15.35 31.51 1.41
CA THR A 235 14.42 30.51 0.85
C THR A 235 13.73 29.71 1.95
N ILE A 236 12.53 29.21 1.65
CA ILE A 236 11.84 28.21 2.47
C ILE A 236 11.46 27.05 1.56
N THR A 237 11.85 25.84 1.95
CA THR A 237 11.52 24.60 1.24
C THR A 237 10.72 23.65 2.13
N PRO A 238 9.38 23.68 2.04
CA PRO A 238 8.55 22.70 2.74
C PRO A 238 8.51 21.35 2.01
N ASP A 239 8.07 20.32 2.72
CA ASP A 239 7.71 19.03 2.11
C ASP A 239 6.54 19.18 1.10
N ARG A 240 6.25 18.11 0.34
CA ARG A 240 5.12 18.09 -0.59
C ARG A 240 3.78 17.77 0.08
N GLY A 241 3.55 18.33 1.27
CA GLY A 241 2.30 18.24 1.99
C GLY A 241 1.24 19.24 1.48
N LYS A 242 -0.04 18.87 1.56
CA LYS A 242 -1.16 19.78 1.22
C LYS A 242 -1.27 20.94 2.20
N GLU A 243 -0.79 20.75 3.42
CA GLU A 243 -0.65 21.73 4.46
C GLU A 243 0.28 22.90 4.07
N PHE A 244 1.12 22.74 3.05
CA PHE A 244 2.00 23.80 2.57
C PHE A 244 1.53 24.46 1.27
N ALA A 245 0.32 24.13 0.79
CA ALA A 245 -0.21 24.64 -0.48
C ALA A 245 -0.33 26.18 -0.55
N LYS A 246 -0.32 26.88 0.59
CA LYS A 246 -0.41 28.35 0.68
C LYS A 246 0.93 29.05 0.99
N VAL A 247 2.01 28.31 1.22
CA VAL A 247 3.33 28.87 1.57
C VAL A 247 3.87 29.79 0.48
N GLN A 248 3.59 29.50 -0.79
CA GLN A 248 4.06 30.35 -1.88
C GLN A 248 3.46 31.76 -1.84
N CYS A 249 2.18 31.89 -1.46
CA CYS A 249 1.56 33.21 -1.30
C CYS A 249 2.24 34.01 -0.18
N PHE A 250 2.65 33.32 0.88
CA PHE A 250 3.41 33.90 1.98
C PHE A 250 4.85 34.28 1.57
N LEU A 251 5.55 33.45 0.80
CA LEU A 251 6.88 33.79 0.28
C LEU A 251 6.86 35.04 -0.60
N LYS A 252 5.81 35.21 -1.41
CA LYS A 252 5.61 36.43 -2.21
C LYS A 252 5.37 37.67 -1.35
N SER A 253 4.70 37.55 -0.20
CA SER A 253 4.50 38.69 0.71
C SER A 253 5.74 39.05 1.52
N LEU A 254 6.64 38.08 1.75
CA LEU A 254 7.95 38.26 2.38
C LEU A 254 9.00 38.90 1.46
N ALA A 255 8.83 38.81 0.14
CA ALA A 255 9.75 39.39 -0.86
C ALA A 255 9.70 40.92 -0.96
N ARG A 256 9.32 41.62 0.12
CA ARG A 256 9.64 43.06 0.26
C ARG A 256 11.10 43.18 0.70
N PRO A 257 11.91 44.04 0.08
CA PRO A 257 13.28 44.26 0.50
C PRO A 257 13.25 44.92 1.88
N PHE A 258 13.33 44.12 2.94
CA PHE A 258 13.54 44.62 4.29
C PHE A 258 14.99 45.12 4.34
N THR A 259 15.18 46.37 3.91
CA THR A 259 16.43 47.09 3.99
C THR A 259 16.54 47.67 5.39
N SER A 260 16.91 46.83 6.35
CA SER A 260 17.70 47.32 7.48
C SER A 260 18.88 46.38 7.62
N ARG A 261 20.04 46.86 7.17
CA ARG A 261 21.31 46.20 7.34
C ARG A 261 21.68 46.33 8.82
N ILE A 262 21.14 45.45 9.68
CA ILE A 262 21.64 45.33 11.05
C ILE A 262 22.91 44.47 10.97
N PRO A 263 24.09 44.97 11.37
CA PRO A 263 25.30 44.17 11.39
C PRO A 263 25.12 43.06 12.43
N ILE A 264 25.24 41.81 11.99
CA ILE A 264 25.40 40.68 12.89
C ILE A 264 26.85 40.74 13.39
N PRO A 265 27.13 40.87 14.70
CA PRO A 265 28.48 40.73 15.19
C PRO A 265 28.89 39.27 14.99
N LEU A 266 29.88 39.05 14.14
CA LEU A 266 30.59 37.76 14.05
C LEU A 266 31.31 37.58 15.39
N GLY A 267 30.68 36.85 16.31
CA GLY A 267 31.31 36.42 17.55
C GLY A 267 32.47 35.48 17.20
N ASN A 268 33.68 35.93 17.49
CA ASN A 268 34.89 35.13 17.38
C ASN A 268 34.73 33.82 18.16
N GLY A 269 35.20 32.72 17.57
CA GLY A 269 35.04 31.36 18.07
C GLY A 269 35.42 31.22 19.54
N VAL A 270 34.43 30.87 20.35
CA VAL A 270 34.65 30.31 21.69
C VAL A 270 34.35 28.81 21.57
N PRO A 271 35.28 27.91 21.95
CA PRO A 271 35.04 26.48 21.89
C PRO A 271 33.91 26.10 22.86
N MET A 272 32.94 25.36 22.33
CA MET A 272 31.79 24.82 23.05
C MET A 272 32.30 23.78 24.07
N ARG A 273 32.49 24.19 25.33
CA ARG A 273 32.64 23.25 26.45
C ARG A 273 31.26 22.77 26.86
N THR A 274 31.00 21.48 26.67
CA THR A 274 29.88 20.76 27.27
C THR A 274 30.02 20.76 28.80
N PRO A 275 29.00 21.18 29.57
CA PRO A 275 28.88 20.80 30.97
C PRO A 275 27.89 19.63 31.07
N THR A 276 28.47 18.47 31.29
CA THR A 276 27.82 17.28 31.84
C THR A 276 27.38 17.61 33.26
N VAL A 277 26.07 17.57 33.51
CA VAL A 277 25.39 17.37 34.82
C VAL A 277 25.56 18.49 35.87
N TRP A 278 24.44 19.06 36.32
CA TRP A 278 23.98 19.04 37.72
C TRP A 278 22.65 19.80 37.85
N PHE A 279 21.66 19.11 38.43
CA PHE A 279 20.41 19.64 38.96
C PHE A 279 20.72 20.65 40.08
N ALA A 280 20.15 21.86 40.02
CA ALA A 280 19.75 22.62 41.21
C ALA A 280 18.87 23.82 40.82
N ASN A 281 17.74 23.90 41.51
CA ASN A 281 16.81 25.02 41.69
C ASN A 281 17.39 26.43 41.49
N THR A 282 16.68 27.27 40.72
CA THR A 282 16.05 28.50 41.23
C THR A 282 15.08 29.02 40.17
N CYS A 283 13.79 28.94 40.49
CA CYS A 283 12.70 29.52 39.73
C CYS A 283 12.16 30.69 40.57
N PRO A 284 12.17 31.95 40.10
CA PRO A 284 11.33 32.98 40.69
C PRO A 284 10.05 33.10 39.84
N MET A 285 9.02 32.36 40.24
CA MET A 285 7.65 32.54 39.76
C MET A 285 7.03 33.75 40.47
N GLY A 286 6.71 34.80 39.71
CA GLY A 286 5.66 35.75 40.08
C GLY A 286 4.28 35.15 39.77
N PRO A 287 3.25 35.38 40.60
CA PRO A 287 1.98 34.66 40.50
C PRO A 287 1.11 35.21 39.36
N ILE A 288 0.77 34.36 38.39
CA ILE A 288 -0.38 34.58 37.50
C ILE A 288 -1.55 33.77 38.08
N LEU A 289 -2.51 34.51 38.64
CA LEU A 289 -3.75 34.00 39.21
C LEU A 289 -4.66 33.48 38.07
N ILE A 290 -4.82 32.15 37.97
CA ILE A 290 -5.85 31.53 37.11
C ILE A 290 -6.96 31.02 38.03
N GLN A 291 -8.11 31.71 38.03
CA GLN A 291 -9.34 31.22 38.63
C GLN A 291 -9.88 30.02 37.83
N LEU A 292 -9.79 28.83 38.42
CA LEU A 292 -10.51 27.65 37.96
C LEU A 292 -11.97 27.72 38.43
N ARG A 293 -12.91 27.85 37.49
CA ARG A 293 -14.33 27.61 37.73
C ARG A 293 -14.54 26.12 37.99
N THR A 294 -14.92 25.76 39.20
CA THR A 294 -15.39 24.42 39.56
C THR A 294 -16.83 24.22 39.08
N SER A 295 -17.08 23.14 38.35
CA SER A 295 -18.41 22.70 37.93
C SER A 295 -19.13 22.00 39.09
N LYS A 296 -20.38 22.40 39.33
CA LYS A 296 -21.30 21.93 40.37
C LYS A 296 -21.52 20.40 40.35
N SER A 297 -21.45 19.80 41.53
CA SER A 297 -21.95 18.47 41.88
C SER A 297 -23.48 18.41 41.84
N LYS A 298 -24.05 17.34 41.27
CA LYS A 298 -25.47 16.95 41.43
C LYS A 298 -25.66 16.16 42.73
N PRO A 299 -26.75 16.36 43.50
CA PRO A 299 -27.09 15.48 44.61
C PRO A 299 -27.84 14.23 44.13
N MET A 300 -27.59 13.09 44.80
CA MET A 300 -28.40 11.87 44.77
C MET A 300 -29.69 12.09 45.59
N PRO A 301 -30.83 11.49 45.21
CA PRO A 301 -32.02 11.49 46.07
C PRO A 301 -31.97 10.34 47.08
N ASN A 302 -32.41 10.62 48.30
CA ASN A 302 -32.74 9.62 49.31
C ASN A 302 -34.22 9.22 49.18
N ASN A 303 -34.46 7.94 49.53
CA ASN A 303 -35.69 7.15 49.57
C ASN A 303 -36.02 6.36 48.30
#